data_AF-A0A349D4G4-F1
#
_entry.id   AF-A0A349D4G4-F1
#
_cell.length_a   1.000
_cell.length_b   1.000
_cell.length_c   1.000
_cell.angle_alpha   90.00
_cell.angle_beta   90.00
_cell.angle_gamma   90.00
#
_symmetry.space_group_name_H-M   'P 1'
#
loop_
_entity.id
_entity.type
_entity.pdbx_description
1 polymer ?
#
loop_
_entity_poly.entity_id
_entity_poly.type
_entity_poly.pdbx_seq_one_letter_code
_entity_poly.pdbx_strand_id
1 'polypeptide(L)'
;MLGVLRKSIALLILLLGSQFVFAQELGEFKDKGFLVNVDLERSTLMQGNNLGFQLDELMEPILTNDTLLLRYFRELKPKVLRFPEGHLANYFLPSDTGLGFDFGKLNIKDSTINVNLSLYSRFQDDFQILNRLGQFIATDSVQLIFVANVVDGDTTELLQSLKLLEAHGVDVVGVELGFELYRKEYRHKLKLSEYLEKAERMTQVVKAFNQEIEVAVCGAPLRKYLHQSSHGLGDLKRWNDKLAKKDFYDAVSLGIEHDFKKCFKKWDIERNFPCVVDEMIDFNKDELKEYLLDFEENFGRRKYIWINSFGFSGISRVLDNTYLESHFVHDFIKGVAEYNMNDSGLVNYYFYEKCYSRNTISSLFTRKALIEKEVVNSQEVYKRAAYYPLSFYSGIHNQIVFKLNATGASNIPVLLKTKQVSFIGFYAPETKTAHFYVANKTNAPLRLDMINFRGKLKYRSRKGRIDVTILTAQEFWSSMGVSRLTNDDNIYDRSEFYLQERDYTQPKNFVIPSKSLYYIEVLIRR
;
A
#
# COMPACT_ATOMS: atom_id res chain seq x y z
N MET A 1 -42.30 28.55 -15.21
CA MET A 1 -42.61 27.23 -14.60
C MET A 1 -42.42 26.07 -15.59
N LEU A 2 -43.02 26.10 -16.80
CA LEU A 2 -42.87 25.04 -17.81
C LEU A 2 -41.43 24.76 -18.30
N GLY A 3 -40.54 25.76 -18.36
CA GLY A 3 -39.15 25.58 -18.79
C GLY A 3 -38.26 24.81 -17.79
N VAL A 4 -38.56 24.90 -16.49
CA VAL A 4 -37.85 24.17 -15.43
C VAL A 4 -38.29 22.71 -15.38
N LEU A 5 -39.57 22.46 -15.64
CA LEU A 5 -40.12 21.10 -15.73
C LEU A 5 -39.54 20.32 -16.92
N ARG A 6 -39.40 20.95 -18.09
CA ARG A 6 -38.79 20.33 -19.28
C ARG A 6 -37.32 19.97 -19.09
N LYS A 7 -36.52 20.84 -18.44
CA LYS A 7 -35.11 20.53 -18.13
C LYS A 7 -34.97 19.40 -17.11
N SER A 8 -35.87 19.34 -16.13
CA SER A 8 -35.86 18.28 -15.11
C SER A 8 -36.25 16.92 -15.70
N ILE A 9 -37.23 16.88 -16.60
CA ILE A 9 -37.65 15.65 -17.31
C ILE A 9 -36.56 15.18 -18.29
N ALA A 10 -35.91 16.08 -19.02
CA ALA A 10 -34.81 15.71 -19.91
C ALA A 10 -33.60 15.14 -19.14
N LEU A 11 -33.28 15.71 -17.96
CA LEU A 11 -32.23 15.19 -17.09
C LEU A 11 -32.60 13.82 -16.51
N LEU A 12 -33.87 13.62 -16.14
CA LEU A 12 -34.38 12.34 -15.65
C LEU A 12 -34.36 11.26 -16.73
N ILE A 13 -34.70 11.59 -17.99
CA ILE A 13 -34.63 10.68 -19.13
C ILE A 13 -33.18 10.34 -19.49
N LEU A 14 -32.25 11.29 -19.38
CA LEU A 14 -30.82 11.03 -19.56
C LEU A 14 -30.24 10.12 -18.47
N LEU A 15 -30.64 10.32 -17.21
CA LEU A 15 -30.24 9.49 -16.08
C LEU A 15 -30.85 8.09 -16.12
N LEU A 16 -32.13 7.97 -16.47
CA LEU A 16 -32.79 6.67 -16.62
C LEU A 16 -32.30 5.93 -17.86
N GLY A 17 -32.05 6.65 -18.98
CA GLY A 17 -31.51 6.09 -20.21
C GLY A 17 -30.08 5.58 -20.05
N SER A 18 -29.21 6.29 -19.32
CA SER A 18 -27.85 5.80 -19.05
C SER A 18 -27.84 4.57 -18.15
N GLN A 19 -28.73 4.51 -17.14
CA GLN A 19 -28.88 3.32 -16.31
C GLN A 19 -29.48 2.13 -17.07
N PHE A 20 -30.41 2.36 -18.00
CA PHE A 20 -30.99 1.30 -18.83
C PHE A 20 -29.98 0.74 -19.83
N VAL A 21 -29.17 1.60 -20.48
CA VAL A 21 -28.10 1.17 -21.38
C VAL A 21 -27.03 0.39 -20.61
N PHE A 22 -26.62 0.86 -19.43
CA PHE A 22 -25.68 0.12 -18.57
C PHE A 22 -26.25 -1.23 -18.11
N ALA A 23 -27.53 -1.29 -17.73
CA ALA A 23 -28.17 -2.54 -17.31
C ALA A 23 -28.33 -3.54 -18.46
N GLN A 24 -28.61 -3.05 -19.67
CA GLN A 24 -28.72 -3.87 -20.88
C GLN A 24 -27.33 -4.38 -21.33
N GLU A 25 -26.29 -3.55 -21.27
CA GLU A 25 -24.90 -3.97 -21.48
C GLU A 25 -24.45 -5.00 -20.43
N LEU A 26 -24.74 -4.77 -19.13
CA LEU A 26 -24.44 -5.72 -18.04
C LEU A 26 -25.16 -7.07 -18.21
N GLY A 27 -26.37 -7.06 -18.77
CA GLY A 27 -27.13 -8.27 -19.13
C GLY A 27 -26.46 -9.09 -20.23
N GLU A 28 -25.89 -8.44 -21.24
CA GLU A 28 -25.15 -9.10 -22.34
C GLU A 28 -23.76 -9.64 -21.93
N PHE A 29 -23.18 -9.16 -20.82
CA PHE A 29 -21.86 -9.60 -20.36
C PHE A 29 -21.88 -10.93 -19.60
N LYS A 30 -23.04 -11.42 -19.15
CA LYS A 30 -23.13 -12.70 -18.40
C LYS A 30 -22.57 -13.91 -19.17
N ASP A 31 -22.57 -13.86 -20.51
CA ASP A 31 -22.11 -14.97 -21.36
C ASP A 31 -20.78 -14.72 -22.08
N LYS A 32 -20.20 -13.51 -21.96
CA LYS A 32 -18.94 -13.13 -22.60
C LYS A 32 -17.80 -13.33 -21.62
N GLY A 33 -16.97 -14.34 -21.83
CA GLY A 33 -15.85 -14.55 -20.94
C GLY A 33 -14.64 -13.68 -21.24
N PHE A 34 -13.89 -13.45 -20.18
CA PHE A 34 -12.67 -12.68 -20.04
C PHE A 34 -11.50 -13.48 -20.63
N LEU A 35 -10.87 -12.92 -21.65
CA LEU A 35 -9.64 -13.43 -22.24
C LEU A 35 -8.49 -12.56 -21.74
N VAL A 36 -7.34 -13.15 -21.44
CA VAL A 36 -6.13 -12.40 -21.10
C VAL A 36 -5.02 -12.89 -22.02
N ASN A 37 -4.52 -12.05 -22.92
CA ASN A 37 -3.30 -12.37 -23.65
C ASN A 37 -2.11 -11.72 -22.94
N VAL A 38 -1.22 -12.54 -22.42
CA VAL A 38 0.04 -12.18 -21.78
C VAL A 38 1.14 -12.20 -22.83
N ASP A 39 1.81 -11.07 -23.06
CA ASP A 39 3.01 -11.01 -23.88
C ASP A 39 4.27 -10.94 -23.00
N LEU A 40 5.04 -12.03 -22.98
CA LEU A 40 6.26 -12.14 -22.20
C LEU A 40 7.45 -11.46 -22.88
N GLU A 41 7.45 -11.34 -24.20
CA GLU A 41 8.50 -10.62 -24.93
C GLU A 41 8.40 -9.13 -24.68
N ARG A 42 7.21 -8.64 -24.38
CA ARG A 42 6.95 -7.25 -23.98
C ARG A 42 6.97 -7.04 -22.47
N SER A 43 7.29 -8.04 -21.67
CA SER A 43 7.32 -7.88 -20.21
C SER A 43 8.47 -6.96 -19.79
N THR A 44 8.22 -6.09 -18.80
CA THR A 44 9.23 -5.12 -18.31
C THR A 44 9.67 -5.52 -16.92
N LEU A 45 10.97 -5.49 -16.66
CA LEU A 45 11.52 -5.65 -15.31
C LEU A 45 10.90 -4.60 -14.40
N MET A 46 10.34 -5.02 -13.27
CA MET A 46 9.85 -4.09 -12.28
C MET A 46 11.03 -3.47 -11.54
N GLN A 47 11.23 -2.16 -11.73
CA GLN A 47 12.22 -1.34 -10.99
C GLN A 47 11.52 -0.55 -9.88
N GLY A 48 12.22 -0.33 -8.76
CA GLY A 48 11.62 0.26 -7.56
C GLY A 48 10.54 -0.65 -6.96
N ASN A 49 9.44 -0.04 -6.48
CA ASN A 49 8.28 -0.73 -5.90
C ASN A 49 8.57 -1.51 -4.61
N ASN A 50 9.46 -1.02 -3.76
CA ASN A 50 9.72 -1.65 -2.48
C ASN A 50 8.54 -1.39 -1.53
N LEU A 51 7.61 -2.35 -1.49
CA LEU A 51 6.54 -2.39 -0.49
C LEU A 51 7.16 -2.66 0.88
N GLY A 52 6.91 -1.75 1.80
CA GLY A 52 7.34 -1.86 3.19
C GLY A 52 6.20 -1.74 4.19
N PHE A 53 6.58 -1.90 5.44
CA PHE A 53 5.68 -1.85 6.60
C PHE A 53 6.24 -0.92 7.67
N GLN A 54 5.36 -0.19 8.34
CA GLN A 54 5.75 0.65 9.47
C GLN A 54 5.87 -0.19 10.75
N LEU A 55 6.87 0.12 11.57
CA LEU A 55 7.31 -0.77 12.65
C LEU A 55 6.82 -0.37 14.05
N ASP A 56 6.39 0.87 14.25
CA ASP A 56 6.01 1.39 15.57
C ASP A 56 4.87 0.60 16.19
N GLU A 57 3.86 0.32 15.37
CA GLU A 57 2.75 -0.54 15.76
C GLU A 57 3.23 -1.95 16.18
N LEU A 58 4.34 -2.47 15.67
CA LEU A 58 4.88 -3.78 16.07
C LEU A 58 5.81 -3.73 17.29
N MET A 59 6.08 -2.55 17.84
CA MET A 59 6.97 -2.42 19.01
C MET A 59 6.45 -3.21 20.21
N GLU A 60 5.17 -3.09 20.58
CA GLU A 60 4.61 -3.88 21.70
C GLU A 60 4.81 -5.40 21.48
N PRO A 61 4.42 -5.98 20.33
CA PRO A 61 4.69 -7.38 20.01
C PRO A 61 6.17 -7.79 20.07
N ILE A 62 7.09 -6.93 19.59
CA ILE A 62 8.54 -7.20 19.63
C ILE A 62 9.03 -7.19 21.09
N LEU A 63 8.66 -6.18 21.87
CA LEU A 63 9.07 -6.02 23.26
C LEU A 63 8.54 -7.16 24.15
N THR A 64 7.31 -7.59 23.88
CA THR A 64 6.63 -8.67 24.64
C THR A 64 6.92 -10.07 24.10
N ASN A 65 7.72 -10.20 23.02
CA ASN A 65 7.99 -11.47 22.33
C ASN A 65 6.70 -12.22 21.94
N ASP A 66 5.72 -11.53 21.35
CA ASP A 66 4.47 -12.12 20.88
C ASP A 66 4.71 -13.03 19.66
N THR A 67 5.09 -14.28 19.92
CA THR A 67 5.50 -15.24 18.90
C THR A 67 4.46 -15.46 17.79
N LEU A 68 3.17 -15.42 18.12
CA LEU A 68 2.09 -15.64 17.16
C LEU A 68 1.97 -14.48 16.18
N LEU A 69 1.96 -13.26 16.71
CA LEU A 69 1.88 -12.05 15.89
C LEU A 69 3.14 -11.88 15.03
N LEU A 70 4.31 -12.04 15.64
CA LEU A 70 5.59 -11.95 14.93
C LEU A 70 5.70 -13.03 13.84
N ARG A 71 5.15 -14.23 14.04
CA ARG A 71 5.04 -15.25 12.99
C ARG A 71 4.19 -14.77 11.81
N TYR A 72 3.00 -14.22 12.06
CA TYR A 72 2.15 -13.70 10.98
C TYR A 72 2.74 -12.50 10.26
N PHE A 73 3.48 -11.66 10.96
CA PHE A 73 4.23 -10.59 10.34
C PHE A 73 5.33 -11.14 9.44
N ARG A 74 6.11 -12.13 9.89
CA ARG A 74 7.13 -12.81 9.07
C ARG A 74 6.54 -13.52 7.85
N GLU A 75 5.30 -14.01 7.92
CA GLU A 75 4.60 -14.58 6.75
C GLU A 75 4.36 -13.54 5.64
N LEU A 76 4.29 -12.24 5.96
CA LEU A 76 4.27 -11.18 4.94
C LEU A 76 5.60 -11.10 4.19
N LYS A 77 6.70 -11.59 4.77
CA LYS A 77 8.06 -11.47 4.26
C LYS A 77 8.37 -10.00 3.90
N PRO A 78 8.34 -9.06 4.84
CA PRO A 78 8.63 -7.66 4.53
C PRO A 78 10.05 -7.53 3.94
N LYS A 79 10.22 -6.75 2.86
CA LYS A 79 11.57 -6.41 2.34
C LYS A 79 12.24 -5.32 3.15
N VAL A 80 11.44 -4.34 3.54
CA VAL A 80 11.87 -3.09 4.13
C VAL A 80 10.89 -2.65 5.20
N LEU A 81 11.43 -2.18 6.31
CA LEU A 81 10.67 -1.60 7.42
C LEU A 81 10.99 -0.12 7.51
N ARG A 82 10.06 0.64 8.08
CA ARG A 82 10.25 2.07 8.36
C ARG A 82 10.07 2.33 9.85
N PHE A 83 11.05 3.00 10.46
CA PHE A 83 11.07 3.25 11.90
C PHE A 83 11.89 4.51 12.27
N PRO A 84 11.47 5.31 13.25
CA PRO A 84 10.16 5.30 13.89
C PRO A 84 9.05 5.84 12.97
N GLU A 85 7.81 5.74 13.39
CA GLU A 85 6.63 6.13 12.64
C GLU A 85 6.06 7.48 13.11
N GLY A 86 5.27 8.08 12.23
CA GLY A 86 4.36 9.14 12.59
C GLY A 86 5.05 10.37 13.20
N HIS A 87 4.25 11.12 13.95
CA HIS A 87 4.72 12.33 14.61
C HIS A 87 5.74 12.08 15.73
N LEU A 88 5.87 10.84 16.20
CA LEU A 88 6.84 10.46 17.24
C LEU A 88 8.27 10.37 16.72
N ALA A 89 8.47 10.00 15.45
CA ALA A 89 9.78 10.00 14.83
C ALA A 89 10.52 11.35 14.99
N ASN A 90 9.77 12.45 15.01
CA ASN A 90 10.30 13.80 15.23
C ASN A 90 10.80 14.09 16.65
N TYR A 91 10.74 13.12 17.56
CA TYR A 91 11.15 13.24 18.96
C TYR A 91 12.01 12.07 19.43
N PHE A 92 12.27 11.12 18.53
CA PHE A 92 13.08 9.95 18.85
C PHE A 92 14.55 10.34 19.02
N LEU A 93 15.20 9.79 20.03
CA LEU A 93 16.59 10.02 20.38
C LEU A 93 17.28 8.66 20.51
N PRO A 94 18.51 8.50 20.01
CA PRO A 94 19.32 7.36 20.39
C PRO A 94 19.51 7.40 21.90
N SER A 95 19.11 6.34 22.58
CA SER A 95 19.36 6.24 24.01
C SER A 95 19.75 4.82 24.36
N ASP A 96 20.79 4.72 25.17
CA ASP A 96 21.21 3.46 25.78
C ASP A 96 20.24 3.04 26.90
N THR A 97 19.30 3.93 27.28
CA THR A 97 18.30 3.71 28.34
C THR A 97 16.90 4.20 27.94
N GLY A 98 15.86 3.40 28.22
CA GLY A 98 14.46 3.75 27.91
C GLY A 98 14.10 3.65 26.42
N LEU A 99 13.03 4.33 26.03
CA LEU A 99 12.36 4.17 24.72
C LEU A 99 12.89 5.09 23.61
N GLY A 100 14.02 5.77 23.86
CA GLY A 100 14.51 6.79 22.95
C GLY A 100 13.65 8.06 22.93
N PHE A 101 13.00 8.40 24.05
CA PHE A 101 12.26 9.65 24.20
C PHE A 101 12.59 10.29 25.55
N ASP A 102 12.81 11.60 25.56
CA ASP A 102 12.92 12.37 26.81
C ASP A 102 11.54 12.88 27.24
N PHE A 103 10.72 11.99 27.81
CA PHE A 103 9.34 12.29 28.23
C PHE A 103 9.25 13.51 29.17
N GLY A 104 10.30 13.83 29.93
CA GLY A 104 10.34 15.00 30.81
C GLY A 104 10.48 16.32 30.05
N LYS A 105 11.09 16.31 28.86
CA LYS A 105 11.26 17.49 27.99
C LYS A 105 10.19 17.61 26.92
N LEU A 106 9.44 16.56 26.62
CA LEU A 106 8.32 16.58 25.66
C LEU A 106 7.13 17.37 26.21
N ASN A 107 7.19 18.70 26.18
CA ASN A 107 6.02 19.57 26.41
C ASN A 107 5.14 19.61 25.14
N ILE A 108 4.52 18.47 24.81
CA ILE A 108 3.71 18.34 23.60
C ILE A 108 2.25 18.59 23.96
N LYS A 109 1.70 19.69 23.47
CA LYS A 109 0.26 20.02 23.61
C LYS A 109 -0.63 19.29 22.59
N ASP A 110 -0.05 18.48 21.72
CA ASP A 110 -0.76 17.71 20.71
C ASP A 110 -1.36 16.43 21.31
N SER A 111 -2.69 16.30 21.24
CA SER A 111 -3.41 15.15 21.80
C SER A 111 -3.07 13.83 21.11
N THR A 112 -2.76 13.84 19.82
CA THR A 112 -2.40 12.63 19.05
C THR A 112 -1.06 12.09 19.50
N ILE A 113 -0.08 12.99 19.65
CA ILE A 113 1.25 12.61 20.11
C ILE A 113 1.20 12.13 21.57
N ASN A 114 0.40 12.79 22.42
CA ASN A 114 0.23 12.37 23.82
C ASN A 114 -0.40 10.99 23.95
N VAL A 115 -1.36 10.63 23.09
CA VAL A 115 -1.94 9.27 23.08
C VAL A 115 -0.85 8.24 22.75
N ASN A 116 -0.06 8.46 21.70
CA ASN A 116 1.00 7.52 21.33
C ASN A 116 2.08 7.45 22.41
N LEU A 117 2.51 8.59 22.99
CA LEU A 117 3.44 8.62 24.13
C LEU A 117 2.92 7.83 25.34
N SER A 118 1.60 7.85 25.60
CA SER A 118 0.99 7.10 26.71
C SER A 118 0.97 5.58 26.51
N LEU A 119 1.04 5.11 25.26
CA LEU A 119 1.22 3.69 24.96
C LEU A 119 2.67 3.31 25.26
N TYR A 120 3.61 4.15 24.84
CA TYR A 120 5.03 3.94 25.07
C TYR A 120 5.42 4.05 26.53
N SER A 121 4.83 4.95 27.31
CA SER A 121 5.21 5.15 28.71
C SER A 121 5.17 3.88 29.58
N ARG A 122 4.41 2.87 29.17
CA ARG A 122 4.29 1.56 29.84
C ARG A 122 5.52 0.66 29.67
N PHE A 123 6.37 0.96 28.69
CA PHE A 123 7.61 0.24 28.40
C PHE A 123 8.84 1.06 28.82
N GLN A 124 8.66 2.10 29.65
CA GLN A 124 9.76 2.98 30.10
C GLN A 124 10.86 2.22 30.85
N ASP A 125 10.50 1.12 31.50
CA ASP A 125 11.42 0.24 32.23
C ASP A 125 12.11 -0.79 31.33
N ASP A 126 11.77 -0.84 30.03
CA ASP A 126 12.38 -1.76 29.07
C ASP A 126 13.53 -1.04 28.34
N PHE A 127 14.75 -1.33 28.80
CA PHE A 127 15.95 -0.64 28.37
C PHE A 127 16.42 -1.19 27.02
N GLN A 128 16.61 -0.30 26.03
CA GLN A 128 17.24 -0.55 24.72
C GLN A 128 16.30 -0.97 23.58
N ILE A 129 15.32 -0.13 23.26
CA ILE A 129 14.39 -0.39 22.15
C ILE A 129 15.11 -0.59 20.81
N LEU A 130 16.12 0.22 20.48
CA LEU A 130 16.89 0.07 19.25
C LEU A 130 17.67 -1.25 19.21
N ASN A 131 18.07 -1.80 20.36
CA ASN A 131 18.78 -3.08 20.39
C ASN A 131 17.80 -4.23 20.12
N ARG A 132 16.65 -4.25 20.79
CA ARG A 132 15.62 -5.27 20.53
C ARG A 132 15.10 -5.19 19.10
N LEU A 133 14.90 -3.97 18.60
CA LEU A 133 14.53 -3.71 17.23
C LEU A 133 15.59 -4.20 16.26
N GLY A 134 16.85 -3.85 16.50
CA GLY A 134 17.98 -4.24 15.66
C GLY A 134 18.11 -5.75 15.59
N GLN A 135 17.99 -6.45 16.72
CA GLN A 135 17.98 -7.91 16.78
C GLN A 135 16.81 -8.52 15.99
N PHE A 136 15.61 -7.96 16.14
CA PHE A 136 14.43 -8.43 15.40
C PHE A 136 14.62 -8.28 13.88
N ILE A 137 15.04 -7.09 13.42
CA ILE A 137 15.26 -6.79 12.01
C ILE A 137 16.37 -7.65 11.42
N ALA A 138 17.52 -7.76 12.11
CA ALA A 138 18.67 -8.52 11.64
C ALA A 138 18.38 -10.02 11.53
N THR A 139 17.57 -10.57 12.45
CA THR A 139 17.16 -11.98 12.42
C THR A 139 16.43 -12.33 11.12
N ASP A 140 15.61 -11.42 10.61
CA ASP A 140 14.76 -11.64 9.45
C ASP A 140 15.40 -11.11 8.14
N SER A 141 16.64 -10.60 8.19
CA SER A 141 17.36 -10.01 7.04
C SER A 141 16.54 -8.95 6.29
N VAL A 142 15.78 -8.16 7.06
CA VAL A 142 14.90 -7.11 6.53
C VAL A 142 15.66 -5.79 6.49
N GLN A 143 15.47 -5.00 5.45
CA GLN A 143 16.09 -3.69 5.31
C GLN A 143 15.36 -2.64 6.17
N LEU A 144 16.03 -1.55 6.52
CA LEU A 144 15.45 -0.48 7.32
C LEU A 144 15.58 0.89 6.64
N ILE A 145 14.48 1.64 6.63
CA ILE A 145 14.47 3.09 6.49
C ILE A 145 14.33 3.70 7.88
N PHE A 146 15.36 4.44 8.30
CA PHE A 146 15.37 5.12 9.59
C PHE A 146 14.84 6.55 9.48
N VAL A 147 13.90 6.94 10.32
CA VAL A 147 13.34 8.30 10.33
C VAL A 147 14.04 9.12 11.41
N ALA A 148 14.82 10.11 10.98
CA ALA A 148 15.62 10.95 11.85
C ALA A 148 14.77 12.04 12.53
N ASN A 149 15.05 12.28 13.81
CA ASN A 149 14.54 13.45 14.53
C ASN A 149 15.29 14.72 14.10
N VAL A 150 14.65 15.52 13.25
CA VAL A 150 15.21 16.81 12.79
C VAL A 150 14.79 17.99 13.68
N VAL A 151 13.73 17.81 14.49
CA VAL A 151 13.17 18.89 15.30
C VAL A 151 14.12 19.24 16.43
N ASP A 152 14.32 18.29 17.33
CA ASP A 152 15.15 18.49 18.53
C ASP A 152 16.50 17.76 18.42
N GLY A 153 16.62 16.82 17.47
CA GLY A 153 17.84 16.04 17.29
C GLY A 153 18.95 16.73 16.49
N ASP A 154 20.15 16.16 16.59
CA ASP A 154 21.36 16.62 15.88
C ASP A 154 22.08 15.52 15.07
N THR A 155 23.19 15.89 14.42
CA THR A 155 23.98 14.98 13.59
C THR A 155 24.71 13.90 14.37
N THR A 156 25.08 14.18 15.62
CA THR A 156 25.75 13.23 16.52
C THR A 156 24.78 12.11 16.88
N GLU A 157 23.56 12.48 17.25
CA GLU A 157 22.49 11.54 17.58
C GLU A 157 22.06 10.69 16.38
N LEU A 158 21.95 11.29 15.19
CA LEU A 158 21.72 10.53 13.97
C LEU A 158 22.83 9.50 13.74
N LEU A 159 24.10 9.92 13.81
CA LEU A 159 25.24 9.02 13.62
C LEU A 159 25.28 7.91 14.67
N GLN A 160 24.95 8.21 15.92
CA GLN A 160 24.87 7.21 16.99
C GLN A 160 23.78 6.18 16.68
N SER A 161 22.60 6.61 16.22
CA SER A 161 21.50 5.72 15.83
C SER A 161 21.93 4.75 14.72
N LEU A 162 22.57 5.28 13.67
CA LEU A 162 23.04 4.49 12.53
C LEU A 162 24.11 3.47 12.95
N LYS A 163 25.09 3.88 13.76
CA LYS A 163 26.12 2.98 14.29
C LYS A 163 25.53 1.87 15.16
N LEU A 164 24.52 2.18 15.96
CA LEU A 164 23.86 1.18 16.80
C LEU A 164 23.12 0.15 15.96
N LEU A 165 22.40 0.58 14.93
CA LEU A 165 21.71 -0.31 13.99
C LEU A 165 22.70 -1.18 13.21
N GLU A 166 23.79 -0.59 12.69
CA GLU A 166 24.86 -1.31 12.01
C GLU A 166 25.53 -2.35 12.94
N ALA A 167 25.75 -2.03 14.21
CA ALA A 167 26.33 -2.95 15.19
C ALA A 167 25.45 -4.19 15.45
N HIS A 168 24.14 -4.11 15.20
CA HIS A 168 23.23 -5.27 15.24
C HIS A 168 23.11 -6.00 13.90
N GLY A 169 23.82 -5.55 12.86
CA GLY A 169 23.74 -6.12 11.52
C GLY A 169 22.50 -5.69 10.74
N VAL A 170 21.89 -4.56 11.09
CA VAL A 170 20.75 -4.00 10.34
C VAL A 170 21.25 -3.33 9.06
N ASP A 171 20.70 -3.73 7.92
CA ASP A 171 20.90 -3.06 6.64
C ASP A 171 20.02 -1.81 6.54
N VAL A 172 20.58 -0.65 6.91
CA VAL A 172 19.91 0.64 6.77
C VAL A 172 20.07 1.13 5.33
N VAL A 173 19.02 0.99 4.52
CA VAL A 173 19.03 1.38 3.09
C VAL A 173 18.63 2.83 2.86
N GLY A 174 18.01 3.46 3.86
CA GLY A 174 17.52 4.81 3.72
C GLY A 174 17.40 5.58 5.04
N VAL A 175 17.54 6.91 4.96
CA VAL A 175 17.25 7.83 6.06
C VAL A 175 16.23 8.87 5.61
N GLU A 176 15.11 8.96 6.32
CA GLU A 176 14.11 10.00 6.14
C GLU A 176 14.31 11.13 7.16
N LEU A 177 14.45 12.36 6.69
CA LEU A 177 14.75 13.52 7.52
C LEU A 177 13.45 14.16 8.04
N GLY A 178 12.88 13.53 9.06
CA GLY A 178 11.69 13.95 9.77
C GLY A 178 10.38 13.57 9.08
N PHE A 179 9.28 13.71 9.80
CA PHE A 179 7.95 13.30 9.35
C PHE A 179 6.93 14.46 9.40
N GLU A 180 6.26 14.73 8.28
CA GLU A 180 5.23 15.76 8.15
C GLU A 180 5.56 17.14 8.79
N LEU A 181 6.81 17.57 8.70
CA LEU A 181 7.30 18.81 9.32
C LEU A 181 6.71 20.10 8.72
N TYR A 182 5.99 19.98 7.60
CA TYR A 182 5.23 21.07 6.99
C TYR A 182 4.00 21.49 7.82
N ARG A 183 3.55 20.64 8.74
CA ARG A 183 2.35 20.89 9.54
C ARG A 183 2.51 22.07 10.50
N LYS A 184 1.38 22.63 10.92
CA LYS A 184 1.32 23.87 11.70
C LYS A 184 1.96 23.69 13.08
N GLU A 185 1.85 22.51 13.65
CA GLU A 185 2.33 22.19 14.99
C GLU A 185 3.85 22.29 15.08
N TYR A 186 4.59 22.09 13.98
CA TYR A 186 6.05 22.19 13.98
C TYR A 186 6.59 23.59 13.68
N ARG A 187 5.77 24.51 13.14
CA ARG A 187 6.25 25.81 12.64
C ARG A 187 6.89 26.71 13.69
N HIS A 188 6.52 26.54 14.96
CA HIS A 188 7.10 27.28 16.07
C HIS A 188 8.40 26.68 16.59
N LYS A 189 8.68 25.40 16.26
CA LYS A 189 9.89 24.67 16.64
C LYS A 189 10.96 24.70 15.55
N LEU A 190 10.54 24.60 14.28
CA LEU A 190 11.45 24.48 13.16
C LEU A 190 10.90 25.22 11.93
N LYS A 191 11.56 26.31 11.55
CA LYS A 191 11.21 27.03 10.31
C LYS A 191 11.76 26.27 9.10
N LEU A 192 11.12 26.44 7.94
CA LEU A 192 11.57 25.79 6.69
C LEU A 192 13.04 26.05 6.36
N SER A 193 13.57 27.27 6.56
CA SER A 193 15.00 27.54 6.32
C SER A 193 15.91 26.75 7.26
N GLU A 194 15.54 26.67 8.54
CA GLU A 194 16.29 25.93 9.57
C GLU A 194 16.22 24.42 9.30
N TYR A 195 15.04 23.92 8.89
CA TYR A 195 14.86 22.55 8.44
C TYR A 195 15.80 22.20 7.28
N LEU A 196 15.82 23.03 6.22
CA LEU A 196 16.68 22.78 5.05
C LEU A 196 18.17 22.73 5.43
N GLU A 197 18.61 23.62 6.30
CA GLU A 197 19.99 23.68 6.77
C GLU A 197 20.38 22.47 7.63
N LYS A 198 19.48 22.06 8.55
CA LYS A 198 19.67 20.83 9.35
C LYS A 198 19.67 19.60 8.45
N ALA A 199 18.72 19.49 7.53
CA ALA A 199 18.59 18.35 6.64
C ALA A 199 19.84 18.19 5.74
N GLU A 200 20.40 19.28 5.24
CA GLU A 200 21.64 19.26 4.46
C GLU A 200 22.83 18.74 5.29
N ARG A 201 23.02 19.23 6.51
CA ARG A 201 24.06 18.71 7.42
C ARG A 201 23.88 17.24 7.78
N MET A 202 22.65 16.85 8.10
CA MET A 202 22.33 15.45 8.42
C MET A 202 22.59 14.54 7.22
N THR A 203 22.25 14.98 6.01
CA THR A 203 22.56 14.24 4.78
C THR A 203 24.06 14.05 4.60
N GLN A 204 24.87 15.09 4.84
CA GLN A 204 26.33 14.97 4.78
C GLN A 204 26.86 13.91 5.75
N VAL A 205 26.32 13.84 6.97
CA VAL A 205 26.69 12.81 7.95
C VAL A 205 26.27 11.41 7.50
N VAL A 206 25.06 11.24 6.96
CA VAL A 206 24.59 9.96 6.42
C VAL A 206 25.51 9.50 5.28
N LYS A 207 25.80 10.38 4.32
CA LYS A 207 26.66 10.05 3.17
C LYS A 207 28.13 9.83 3.57
N ALA A 208 28.61 10.48 4.62
CA ALA A 208 29.94 10.22 5.17
C ALA A 208 30.01 8.88 5.92
N PHE A 209 28.91 8.46 6.55
CA PHE A 209 28.79 7.15 7.19
C PHE A 209 28.72 6.02 6.14
N ASN A 210 27.83 6.16 5.16
CA ASN A 210 27.75 5.25 4.02
C ASN A 210 27.12 5.99 2.81
N GLN A 211 27.85 6.07 1.69
CA GLN A 211 27.41 6.78 0.49
C GLN A 211 26.20 6.13 -0.20
N GLU A 212 25.99 4.83 0.01
CA GLU A 212 24.90 4.05 -0.60
C GLU A 212 23.55 4.31 0.07
N ILE A 213 23.53 4.79 1.32
CA ILE A 213 22.28 5.08 2.04
C ILE A 213 21.57 6.24 1.37
N GLU A 214 20.38 5.99 0.83
CA GLU A 214 19.55 7.03 0.23
C GLU A 214 18.98 7.97 1.30
N VAL A 215 18.86 9.26 0.98
CA VAL A 215 18.30 10.25 1.90
C VAL A 215 17.04 10.87 1.34
N ALA A 216 15.95 10.81 2.12
CA ALA A 216 14.69 11.46 1.81
C ALA A 216 14.44 12.68 2.69
N VAL A 217 13.88 13.73 2.09
CA VAL A 217 13.39 14.92 2.81
C VAL A 217 11.87 14.88 2.92
N CYS A 218 11.33 15.36 4.04
CA CYS A 218 9.90 15.52 4.25
C CYS A 218 9.28 16.53 3.27
N GLY A 219 8.49 16.05 2.31
CA GLY A 219 7.67 16.83 1.39
C GLY A 219 6.29 17.14 1.98
N ALA A 220 5.67 18.22 1.49
CA ALA A 220 4.29 18.55 1.78
C ALA A 220 3.34 17.90 0.75
N PRO A 221 2.06 17.62 1.10
CA PRO A 221 1.11 17.03 0.16
C PRO A 221 0.86 17.98 -1.01
N LEU A 222 0.66 17.38 -2.19
CA LEU A 222 0.52 18.13 -3.44
C LEU A 222 -0.88 18.75 -3.59
N ARG A 223 -0.91 19.93 -4.21
CA ARG A 223 -2.01 20.91 -4.16
C ARG A 223 -3.39 20.33 -4.50
N LYS A 224 -3.48 19.42 -5.46
CA LYS A 224 -4.75 18.94 -6.03
C LYS A 224 -5.50 17.98 -5.11
N TYR A 225 -4.83 17.41 -4.09
CA TYR A 225 -5.34 16.33 -3.24
C TYR A 225 -5.57 16.75 -1.78
N LEU A 226 -5.54 18.05 -1.51
CA LEU A 226 -5.61 18.65 -0.18
C LEU A 226 -7.01 18.68 0.44
N HIS A 227 -7.88 17.70 0.16
CA HIS A 227 -9.18 17.60 0.84
C HIS A 227 -9.05 17.52 2.37
N GLN A 228 -7.85 17.26 2.89
CA GLN A 228 -7.56 16.99 4.30
C GLN A 228 -6.71 18.07 5.01
N SER A 229 -6.14 19.06 4.31
CA SER A 229 -5.23 20.00 4.99
C SER A 229 -5.96 21.24 5.52
N SER A 230 -5.88 21.50 6.81
CA SER A 230 -6.20 22.79 7.44
C SER A 230 -5.16 23.88 7.12
N HIS A 231 -4.28 23.64 6.15
CA HIS A 231 -3.18 24.52 5.79
C HIS A 231 -3.56 25.44 4.63
N GLY A 232 -3.00 26.66 4.64
CA GLY A 232 -3.06 27.52 3.48
C GLY A 232 -2.29 26.89 2.34
N LEU A 233 -2.95 26.69 1.19
CA LEU A 233 -2.38 26.13 -0.04
C LEU A 233 -1.01 26.73 -0.41
N GLY A 234 -0.83 28.04 -0.14
CA GLY A 234 0.43 28.74 -0.40
C GLY A 234 1.61 28.30 0.46
N ASP A 235 1.38 27.84 1.69
CA ASP A 235 2.46 27.39 2.59
C ASP A 235 3.05 26.05 2.15
N LEU A 236 2.18 25.10 1.77
CA LEU A 236 2.60 23.78 1.30
C LEU A 236 3.32 23.87 -0.05
N LYS A 237 2.80 24.70 -0.97
CA LYS A 237 3.48 24.97 -2.23
C LYS A 237 4.86 25.59 -1.97
N ARG A 238 4.96 26.59 -1.09
CA ARG A 238 6.25 27.22 -0.74
C ARG A 238 7.22 26.22 -0.13
N TRP A 239 6.74 25.26 0.66
CA TRP A 239 7.56 24.18 1.21
C TRP A 239 8.19 23.34 0.10
N ASN A 240 7.36 22.81 -0.81
CA ASN A 240 7.81 21.98 -1.93
C ASN A 240 8.68 22.77 -2.92
N ASP A 241 8.31 24.00 -3.27
CA ASP A 241 9.09 24.88 -4.16
C ASP A 241 10.52 25.15 -3.65
N LYS A 242 10.70 25.19 -2.33
CA LYS A 242 12.04 25.37 -1.74
C LYS A 242 12.83 24.06 -1.71
N LEU A 243 12.18 22.93 -1.44
CA LEU A 243 12.82 21.62 -1.47
C LEU A 243 13.28 21.27 -2.89
N ALA A 244 12.42 21.47 -3.90
CA ALA A 244 12.71 21.20 -5.30
C ALA A 244 13.97 21.90 -5.85
N LYS A 245 14.43 22.97 -5.20
CA LYS A 245 15.64 23.72 -5.57
C LYS A 245 16.91 23.21 -4.89
N LYS A 246 16.82 22.12 -4.13
CA LYS A 246 17.93 21.55 -3.38
C LYS A 246 18.32 20.21 -4.00
N ASP A 247 19.63 19.97 -4.05
CA ASP A 247 20.18 18.78 -4.68
C ASP A 247 20.83 17.80 -3.69
N PHE A 248 20.89 18.12 -2.39
CA PHE A 248 21.62 17.33 -1.39
C PHE A 248 20.97 15.98 -1.04
N TYR A 249 19.72 15.72 -1.44
CA TYR A 249 18.96 14.51 -1.08
C TYR A 249 18.61 13.68 -2.31
N ASP A 250 18.23 12.41 -2.12
CA ASP A 250 17.91 11.47 -3.20
C ASP A 250 16.41 11.37 -3.46
N ALA A 251 15.60 11.51 -2.40
CA ALA A 251 14.16 11.31 -2.47
C ALA A 251 13.35 12.36 -1.71
N VAL A 252 12.05 12.40 -1.97
CA VAL A 252 11.08 13.18 -1.20
C VAL A 252 10.07 12.22 -0.60
N SER A 253 9.91 12.32 0.71
CA SER A 253 8.97 11.53 1.50
C SER A 253 7.63 12.25 1.61
N LEU A 254 6.53 11.58 1.29
CA LEU A 254 5.17 12.12 1.33
C LEU A 254 4.13 11.05 1.68
N GLY A 255 3.05 11.44 2.37
CA GLY A 255 1.93 10.56 2.66
C GLY A 255 0.89 10.63 1.53
N ILE A 256 0.32 9.49 1.14
CA ILE A 256 -0.80 9.40 0.20
C ILE A 256 -1.93 8.61 0.86
N GLU A 257 -2.73 9.32 1.65
CA GLU A 257 -3.93 8.76 2.29
C GLU A 257 -5.18 9.34 1.65
N HIS A 258 -6.18 8.48 1.44
CA HIS A 258 -7.44 8.89 0.82
C HIS A 258 -8.55 9.05 1.86
N ASP A 259 -9.35 10.11 1.72
CA ASP A 259 -10.50 10.39 2.57
C ASP A 259 -11.77 10.58 1.74
N PHE A 260 -12.63 9.57 1.76
CA PHE A 260 -13.97 9.51 1.17
C PHE A 260 -15.01 10.34 1.94
N LYS A 261 -14.60 11.38 2.67
CA LYS A 261 -15.51 12.24 3.45
C LYS A 261 -16.68 12.78 2.63
N LYS A 262 -16.49 12.98 1.32
CA LYS A 262 -17.55 13.43 0.40
C LYS A 262 -18.72 12.45 0.33
N CYS A 263 -18.45 11.15 0.50
CA CYS A 263 -19.47 10.11 0.55
C CYS A 263 -20.20 10.05 1.90
N PHE A 264 -19.55 10.44 3.01
CA PHE A 264 -20.12 10.35 4.36
C PHE A 264 -20.97 11.57 4.76
N LYS A 265 -22.10 11.79 4.07
CA LYS A 265 -23.08 12.84 4.46
C LYS A 265 -23.87 12.49 5.73
N LYS A 266 -24.02 11.19 6.01
CA LYS A 266 -24.61 10.61 7.23
C LYS A 266 -23.77 9.40 7.64
N TRP A 267 -23.77 9.06 8.93
CA TRP A 267 -23.08 7.88 9.51
C TRP A 267 -23.77 6.55 9.16
N ASP A 268 -24.12 6.36 7.90
CA ASP A 268 -24.72 5.15 7.36
C ASP A 268 -23.78 4.58 6.30
N ILE A 269 -22.92 3.66 6.74
CA ILE A 269 -21.83 3.17 5.89
C ILE A 269 -22.41 2.45 4.67
N GLU A 270 -23.40 1.57 4.87
CA GLU A 270 -24.07 0.79 3.81
C GLU A 270 -24.60 1.68 2.69
N ARG A 271 -25.29 2.77 3.05
CA ARG A 271 -25.82 3.72 2.06
C ARG A 271 -24.74 4.48 1.30
N ASN A 272 -23.57 4.68 1.90
CA ASN A 272 -22.48 5.44 1.31
C ASN A 272 -21.56 4.58 0.42
N PHE A 273 -21.59 3.24 0.54
CA PHE A 273 -20.69 2.35 -0.21
C PHE A 273 -20.67 2.54 -1.73
N PRO A 274 -21.81 2.70 -2.42
CA PRO A 274 -21.76 2.94 -3.87
C PRO A 274 -20.91 4.15 -4.23
N CYS A 275 -21.07 5.26 -3.49
CA CYS A 275 -20.24 6.45 -3.66
C CYS A 275 -18.77 6.16 -3.37
N VAL A 276 -18.48 5.43 -2.29
CA VAL A 276 -17.10 5.10 -1.90
C VAL A 276 -16.42 4.21 -2.94
N VAL A 277 -17.13 3.23 -3.51
CA VAL A 277 -16.60 2.36 -4.58
C VAL A 277 -16.29 3.19 -5.83
N ASP A 278 -17.17 4.10 -6.22
CA ASP A 278 -16.96 5.00 -7.36
C ASP A 278 -15.76 5.94 -7.11
N GLU A 279 -15.69 6.57 -5.93
CA GLU A 279 -14.58 7.46 -5.56
C GLU A 279 -13.24 6.69 -5.46
N MET A 280 -13.25 5.44 -4.99
CA MET A 280 -12.07 4.56 -4.99
C MET A 280 -11.61 4.23 -6.41
N ILE A 281 -12.55 3.96 -7.32
CA ILE A 281 -12.27 3.71 -8.74
C ILE A 281 -11.64 4.97 -9.37
N ASP A 282 -12.23 6.13 -9.14
CA ASP A 282 -11.75 7.41 -9.67
C ASP A 282 -10.36 7.75 -9.12
N PHE A 283 -10.14 7.55 -7.81
CA PHE A 283 -8.85 7.77 -7.17
C PHE A 283 -7.74 6.95 -7.84
N ASN A 284 -7.97 5.64 -8.01
CA ASN A 284 -6.96 4.74 -8.57
C ASN A 284 -6.78 4.91 -10.08
N LYS A 285 -7.80 5.38 -10.79
CA LYS A 285 -7.76 5.54 -12.25
C LYS A 285 -7.04 6.81 -12.65
N ASP A 286 -7.38 7.91 -12.01
CA ASP A 286 -7.01 9.25 -12.46
C ASP A 286 -6.18 9.97 -11.38
N GLU A 287 -6.66 10.02 -10.13
CA GLU A 287 -6.04 10.85 -9.09
C GLU A 287 -4.63 10.40 -8.68
N LEU A 288 -4.39 9.11 -8.46
CA LEU A 288 -3.06 8.61 -8.06
C LEU A 288 -2.02 8.88 -9.16
N LYS A 289 -2.38 8.65 -10.42
CA LYS A 289 -1.48 8.93 -11.54
C LYS A 289 -1.18 10.41 -11.65
N GLU A 290 -2.20 11.25 -11.56
CA GLU A 290 -2.04 12.69 -11.58
C GLU A 290 -1.22 13.20 -10.38
N TYR A 291 -1.34 12.58 -9.19
CA TYR A 291 -0.51 12.90 -8.02
C TYR A 291 0.97 12.67 -8.32
N LEU A 292 1.30 11.53 -8.94
CA LEU A 292 2.67 11.20 -9.31
C LEU A 292 3.20 12.09 -10.44
N LEU A 293 2.35 12.50 -11.39
CA LEU A 293 2.71 13.49 -12.41
C LEU A 293 2.96 14.87 -11.80
N ASP A 294 2.10 15.33 -10.90
CA ASP A 294 2.29 16.58 -10.15
C ASP A 294 3.63 16.55 -9.39
N PHE A 295 4.03 15.39 -8.85
CA PHE A 295 5.33 15.24 -8.22
C PHE A 295 6.47 15.49 -9.19
N GLU A 296 6.44 14.86 -10.38
CA GLU A 296 7.46 15.06 -11.41
C GLU A 296 7.56 16.53 -11.84
N GLU A 297 6.43 17.22 -11.96
CA GLU A 297 6.41 18.64 -12.29
C GLU A 297 7.06 19.50 -11.20
N ASN A 298 6.90 19.14 -9.92
CA ASN A 298 7.43 19.90 -8.80
C ASN A 298 8.91 19.60 -8.53
N PHE A 299 9.34 18.34 -8.56
CA PHE A 299 10.67 17.91 -8.11
C PHE A 299 11.58 17.40 -9.23
N GLY A 300 11.03 17.18 -10.43
CA GLY A 300 11.74 16.58 -11.56
C GLY A 300 11.99 15.09 -11.39
N ARG A 301 12.51 14.45 -12.46
CA ARG A 301 12.73 12.99 -12.55
C ARG A 301 14.02 12.49 -11.89
N ARG A 302 14.80 13.39 -11.28
CA ARG A 302 16.07 13.03 -10.62
C ARG A 302 15.90 12.66 -9.14
N LYS A 303 14.69 12.81 -8.59
CA LYS A 303 14.38 12.53 -7.18
C LYS A 303 13.37 11.41 -7.10
N TYR A 304 13.61 10.43 -6.25
CA TYR A 304 12.64 9.37 -6.00
C TYR A 304 11.48 9.88 -5.13
N ILE A 305 10.36 9.17 -5.19
CA ILE A 305 9.22 9.30 -4.27
C ILE A 305 9.32 8.20 -3.23
N TRP A 306 9.27 8.57 -1.96
CA TRP A 306 9.01 7.64 -0.87
C TRP A 306 7.61 7.92 -0.34
N ILE A 307 6.68 6.99 -0.55
CA ILE A 307 5.32 7.13 0.00
C ILE A 307 5.36 6.62 1.44
N ASN A 308 5.53 7.52 2.39
CA ASN A 308 5.79 7.16 3.78
C ASN A 308 4.58 6.56 4.49
N SER A 309 3.37 6.82 4.02
CA SER A 309 2.13 6.15 4.42
C SER A 309 1.15 6.09 3.23
N PHE A 310 0.43 4.98 3.12
CA PHE A 310 -0.79 4.91 2.31
C PHE A 310 -1.89 4.13 3.03
N GLY A 311 -3.13 4.50 2.76
CA GLY A 311 -4.30 3.93 3.44
C GLY A 311 -5.49 4.89 3.45
N PHE A 312 -6.44 4.62 4.35
CA PHE A 312 -7.58 5.50 4.62
C PHE A 312 -7.30 6.43 5.80
N SER A 313 -7.69 7.70 5.65
CA SER A 313 -7.57 8.71 6.71
C SER A 313 -8.93 9.27 7.16
N GLY A 314 -8.92 10.06 8.23
CA GLY A 314 -10.09 10.81 8.69
C GLY A 314 -11.32 9.95 8.99
N ILE A 315 -12.49 10.37 8.50
CA ILE A 315 -13.76 9.65 8.70
C ILE A 315 -13.79 8.31 7.96
N SER A 316 -12.97 8.18 6.93
CA SER A 316 -12.88 6.98 6.10
C SER A 316 -12.27 5.79 6.83
N ARG A 317 -11.67 6.00 8.01
CA ARG A 317 -11.25 4.91 8.92
C ARG A 317 -12.39 3.98 9.35
N VAL A 318 -13.64 4.40 9.18
CA VAL A 318 -14.81 3.52 9.35
C VAL A 318 -14.83 2.35 8.33
N LEU A 319 -14.11 2.50 7.22
CA LEU A 319 -13.94 1.49 6.17
C LEU A 319 -12.72 0.58 6.42
N ASP A 320 -11.97 0.81 7.50
CA ASP A 320 -10.83 -0.04 7.82
C ASP A 320 -11.30 -1.48 8.10
N ASN A 321 -10.49 -2.44 7.68
CA ASN A 321 -10.79 -3.85 7.70
C ASN A 321 -12.11 -4.21 7.00
N THR A 322 -12.49 -3.47 5.96
CA THR A 322 -13.56 -3.92 5.06
C THR A 322 -12.96 -4.59 3.84
N TYR A 323 -13.77 -5.40 3.18
CA TYR A 323 -13.39 -5.97 1.90
C TYR A 323 -13.03 -4.90 0.84
N LEU A 324 -13.65 -3.73 0.91
CA LEU A 324 -13.27 -2.54 0.14
C LEU A 324 -11.82 -2.10 0.39
N GLU A 325 -11.31 -2.14 1.63
CA GLU A 325 -9.91 -1.82 1.93
C GLU A 325 -8.96 -2.75 1.17
N SER A 326 -9.30 -4.03 1.05
CA SER A 326 -8.51 -5.00 0.28
C SER A 326 -8.43 -4.61 -1.20
N HIS A 327 -9.55 -4.15 -1.77
CA HIS A 327 -9.61 -3.64 -3.14
C HIS A 327 -8.79 -2.36 -3.29
N PHE A 328 -8.90 -1.41 -2.35
CA PHE A 328 -8.12 -0.17 -2.36
C PHE A 328 -6.62 -0.46 -2.32
N VAL A 329 -6.16 -1.29 -1.39
CA VAL A 329 -4.75 -1.67 -1.27
C VAL A 329 -4.24 -2.33 -2.55
N HIS A 330 -5.03 -3.24 -3.12
CA HIS A 330 -4.69 -3.85 -4.41
C HIS A 330 -4.54 -2.80 -5.52
N ASP A 331 -5.56 -1.97 -5.73
CA ASP A 331 -5.57 -1.00 -6.83
C ASP A 331 -4.48 0.06 -6.65
N PHE A 332 -4.17 0.46 -5.42
CA PHE A 332 -3.08 1.38 -5.10
C PHE A 332 -1.73 0.80 -5.51
N ILE A 333 -1.40 -0.41 -5.05
CA ILE A 333 -0.14 -1.09 -5.38
C ILE A 333 -0.03 -1.32 -6.88
N LYS A 334 -1.14 -1.74 -7.50
CA LYS A 334 -1.22 -1.88 -8.96
C LYS A 334 -0.95 -0.55 -9.67
N GLY A 335 -1.53 0.54 -9.21
CA GLY A 335 -1.35 1.88 -9.77
C GLY A 335 0.11 2.35 -9.69
N VAL A 336 0.75 2.16 -8.54
CA VAL A 336 2.19 2.47 -8.35
C VAL A 336 3.06 1.62 -9.27
N ALA A 337 2.81 0.31 -9.35
CA ALA A 337 3.55 -0.58 -10.24
C ALA A 337 3.37 -0.21 -11.72
N GLU A 338 2.15 0.15 -12.13
CA GLU A 338 1.86 0.64 -13.49
C GLU A 338 2.55 1.95 -13.81
N TYR A 339 2.63 2.87 -12.84
CA TYR A 339 3.33 4.13 -13.00
C TYR A 339 4.83 3.92 -13.18
N ASN A 340 5.45 3.18 -12.26
CA ASN A 340 6.89 2.94 -12.24
C ASN A 340 7.43 2.30 -13.51
N MET A 341 6.62 1.51 -14.23
CA MET A 341 7.04 0.96 -15.51
C MET A 341 7.11 1.98 -16.64
N ASN A 342 6.28 3.01 -16.61
CA ASN A 342 6.29 4.05 -17.63
C ASN A 342 7.41 5.07 -17.36
N ASP A 343 7.76 5.29 -16.09
CA ASP A 343 8.64 6.38 -15.66
C ASP A 343 9.87 5.90 -14.85
N SER A 344 10.42 4.73 -15.18
CA SER A 344 11.73 4.24 -14.70
C SER A 344 11.87 4.10 -13.18
N GLY A 345 10.81 3.68 -12.47
CA GLY A 345 10.90 3.36 -11.04
C GLY A 345 10.91 4.56 -10.09
N LEU A 346 10.26 5.67 -10.47
CA LEU A 346 10.21 6.90 -9.67
C LEU A 346 9.78 6.69 -8.20
N VAL A 347 8.78 5.85 -7.93
CA VAL A 347 8.37 5.46 -6.58
C VAL A 347 9.26 4.32 -6.09
N ASN A 348 10.25 4.66 -5.26
CA ASN A 348 11.22 3.68 -4.78
C ASN A 348 10.65 2.84 -3.62
N TYR A 349 10.04 3.51 -2.64
CA TYR A 349 9.47 2.87 -1.46
C TYR A 349 8.03 3.34 -1.22
N TYR A 350 7.19 2.46 -0.69
CA TYR A 350 5.89 2.82 -0.16
C TYR A 350 5.47 1.93 1.00
N PHE A 351 4.89 2.52 2.03
CA PHE A 351 4.66 1.86 3.32
C PHE A 351 3.17 1.82 3.67
N TYR A 352 2.66 0.62 3.97
CA TYR A 352 1.30 0.51 4.52
C TYR A 352 1.32 0.93 5.99
N GLU A 353 0.41 1.84 6.36
CA GLU A 353 0.46 2.55 7.64
C GLU A 353 0.12 1.65 8.86
N LYS A 354 -0.73 0.62 8.70
CA LYS A 354 -1.46 0.04 9.83
C LYS A 354 -1.08 -1.42 10.12
N CYS A 355 0.09 -1.71 10.66
CA CYS A 355 0.53 -3.10 10.89
C CYS A 355 -0.14 -3.80 12.08
N TYR A 356 -0.20 -3.18 13.26
CA TYR A 356 -0.77 -3.78 14.46
C TYR A 356 -1.44 -2.76 15.40
N SER A 357 -2.61 -3.14 15.91
CA SER A 357 -3.22 -2.44 17.01
C SER A 357 -3.86 -3.41 17.97
N ARG A 358 -3.60 -3.18 19.25
CA ARG A 358 -4.24 -3.88 20.34
C ARG A 358 -5.73 -3.57 20.42
N ASN A 359 -6.11 -2.32 20.13
CA ASN A 359 -7.42 -1.77 20.47
C ASN A 359 -8.24 -1.30 19.27
N THR A 360 -7.61 -1.08 18.11
CA THR A 360 -8.33 -0.68 16.90
C THR A 360 -8.52 -1.87 15.98
N ILE A 361 -9.58 -1.81 15.18
CA ILE A 361 -9.87 -2.81 14.15
C ILE A 361 -9.15 -2.52 12.83
N SER A 362 -8.36 -1.44 12.79
CA SER A 362 -7.83 -0.85 11.56
C SER A 362 -6.48 -1.39 11.10
N SER A 363 -5.85 -2.25 11.90
CA SER A 363 -4.53 -2.80 11.64
C SER A 363 -4.56 -4.13 10.89
N LEU A 364 -3.47 -4.54 10.24
CA LEU A 364 -3.34 -5.86 9.58
C LEU A 364 -3.56 -7.01 10.55
N PHE A 365 -3.06 -6.85 11.78
CA PHE A 365 -3.18 -7.82 12.85
C PHE A 365 -3.86 -7.19 14.06
N THR A 366 -4.75 -7.95 14.70
CA THR A 366 -5.32 -7.55 15.98
C THR A 366 -5.81 -8.76 16.76
N ARG A 367 -5.84 -8.62 18.08
CA ARG A 367 -6.35 -9.62 19.03
C ARG A 367 -7.85 -9.44 19.32
N LYS A 368 -8.48 -8.46 18.67
CA LYS A 368 -9.91 -8.15 18.82
C LYS A 368 -10.73 -8.86 17.74
N ALA A 369 -11.64 -9.75 18.15
CA ALA A 369 -12.56 -10.40 17.22
C ALA A 369 -13.54 -9.38 16.61
N LEU A 370 -13.95 -9.59 15.35
CA LEU A 370 -14.88 -8.69 14.65
C LEU A 370 -16.34 -8.90 15.02
N ILE A 371 -16.69 -10.15 15.32
CA ILE A 371 -18.07 -10.57 15.60
C ILE A 371 -18.55 -9.97 16.93
N GLU A 372 -17.61 -9.66 17.82
CA GLU A 372 -17.88 -9.14 19.16
C GLU A 372 -16.92 -7.98 19.39
N LYS A 373 -17.32 -6.74 19.03
CA LYS A 373 -16.55 -5.50 19.23
C LYS A 373 -16.10 -5.23 20.68
N GLU A 374 -16.20 -6.21 21.58
CA GLU A 374 -15.99 -6.13 23.02
C GLU A 374 -15.09 -7.25 23.58
N VAL A 375 -14.76 -8.32 22.83
CA VAL A 375 -13.92 -9.41 23.36
C VAL A 375 -12.52 -9.39 22.75
N VAL A 376 -11.53 -9.08 23.59
CA VAL A 376 -10.10 -9.26 23.27
C VAL A 376 -9.74 -10.70 23.58
N ASN A 377 -9.32 -11.47 22.56
CA ASN A 377 -8.81 -12.82 22.75
C ASN A 377 -7.27 -12.79 22.75
N SER A 378 -6.66 -12.95 23.92
CA SER A 378 -5.19 -12.98 24.05
C SER A 378 -4.54 -14.21 23.42
N GLN A 379 -5.32 -15.22 23.01
CA GLN A 379 -4.78 -16.44 22.40
C GLN A 379 -4.90 -16.46 20.88
N GLU A 380 -5.68 -15.56 20.29
CA GLU A 380 -5.88 -15.48 18.84
C GLU A 380 -5.37 -14.15 18.27
N VAL A 381 -4.86 -14.21 17.04
CA VAL A 381 -4.53 -13.04 16.23
C VAL A 381 -5.28 -13.18 14.93
N TYR A 382 -6.07 -12.16 14.59
CA TYR A 382 -6.85 -12.13 13.36
C TYR A 382 -6.09 -11.37 12.27
N LYS A 383 -5.96 -11.99 11.10
CA LYS A 383 -5.52 -11.35 9.85
C LYS A 383 -6.68 -10.53 9.29
N ARG A 384 -6.45 -9.26 8.96
CA ARG A 384 -7.47 -8.34 8.44
C ARG A 384 -7.51 -8.28 6.92
N ALA A 385 -8.54 -7.64 6.39
CA ALA A 385 -8.81 -7.58 4.96
C ALA A 385 -7.55 -7.16 4.15
N ALA A 386 -6.89 -6.07 4.52
CA ALA A 386 -5.67 -5.59 3.87
C ALA A 386 -4.47 -6.58 3.92
N TYR A 387 -4.43 -7.53 4.86
CA TYR A 387 -3.35 -8.53 4.96
C TYR A 387 -3.21 -9.34 3.67
N TYR A 388 -4.31 -9.77 3.07
CA TYR A 388 -4.29 -10.70 1.94
C TYR A 388 -3.63 -10.11 0.68
N PRO A 389 -4.04 -8.92 0.18
CA PRO A 389 -3.32 -8.31 -0.94
C PRO A 389 -1.87 -7.98 -0.57
N LEU A 390 -1.57 -7.51 0.64
CA LEU A 390 -0.19 -7.19 1.05
C LEU A 390 0.71 -8.42 1.10
N SER A 391 0.22 -9.54 1.64
CA SER A 391 0.97 -10.81 1.69
C SER A 391 1.32 -11.30 0.29
N PHE A 392 0.37 -11.21 -0.65
CA PHE A 392 0.60 -11.52 -2.05
C PHE A 392 1.67 -10.61 -2.67
N TYR A 393 1.50 -9.29 -2.55
CA TYR A 393 2.40 -8.33 -3.21
C TYR A 393 3.80 -8.35 -2.62
N SER A 394 3.92 -8.47 -1.31
CA SER A 394 5.21 -8.57 -0.62
C SER A 394 5.98 -9.82 -1.10
N GLY A 395 5.30 -10.96 -1.27
CA GLY A 395 5.90 -12.16 -1.84
C GLY A 395 6.47 -11.97 -3.26
N ILE A 396 5.81 -11.14 -4.09
CA ILE A 396 6.22 -10.86 -5.47
C ILE A 396 7.31 -9.78 -5.54
N HIS A 397 7.17 -8.71 -4.78
CA HIS A 397 8.06 -7.54 -4.82
C HIS A 397 9.44 -7.83 -4.22
N ASN A 398 9.56 -8.93 -3.47
CA ASN A 398 10.85 -9.44 -2.99
C ASN A 398 11.63 -10.23 -4.03
N GLN A 399 11.06 -10.47 -5.21
CA GLN A 399 11.67 -11.24 -6.27
C GLN A 399 12.00 -10.33 -7.46
N ILE A 400 12.99 -10.73 -8.25
CA ILE A 400 13.15 -10.17 -9.60
C ILE A 400 11.95 -10.63 -10.40
N VAL A 401 11.07 -9.70 -10.77
CA VAL A 401 9.85 -10.03 -11.53
C VAL A 401 9.66 -9.08 -12.70
N PHE A 402 9.02 -9.61 -13.74
CA PHE A 402 8.63 -8.87 -14.92
C PHE A 402 7.12 -8.66 -14.87
N LYS A 403 6.62 -7.43 -15.00
CA LYS A 403 5.17 -7.27 -15.16
C LYS A 403 4.77 -7.75 -16.55
N LEU A 404 3.73 -8.57 -16.57
CA LEU A 404 3.10 -9.08 -17.76
C LEU A 404 2.28 -7.99 -18.44
N ASN A 405 2.61 -7.70 -19.69
CA ASN A 405 1.81 -6.83 -20.52
C ASN A 405 0.62 -7.63 -21.06
N ALA A 406 -0.54 -7.42 -20.43
CA ALA A 406 -1.79 -8.02 -20.85
C ALA A 406 -2.38 -7.20 -22.02
N THR A 407 -2.39 -7.76 -23.23
CA THR A 407 -3.05 -7.17 -24.40
C THR A 407 -4.40 -7.83 -24.61
N GLY A 408 -5.43 -7.22 -24.04
CA GLY A 408 -6.81 -7.51 -24.41
C GLY A 408 -7.53 -8.45 -23.47
N ALA A 409 -8.53 -7.88 -22.78
CA ALA A 409 -9.78 -8.56 -22.51
C ALA A 409 -10.80 -8.12 -23.56
N SER A 410 -10.74 -8.77 -24.72
CA SER A 410 -11.48 -8.34 -25.91
C SER A 410 -13.00 -8.32 -25.71
N ASN A 411 -13.53 -9.02 -24.70
CA ASN A 411 -14.96 -9.25 -24.55
C ASN A 411 -15.60 -8.52 -23.36
N ILE A 412 -14.82 -7.84 -22.50
CA ILE A 412 -15.30 -6.90 -21.48
C ILE A 412 -14.54 -5.54 -21.46
N PRO A 413 -14.33 -4.86 -22.61
CA PRO A 413 -13.53 -3.62 -22.64
C PRO A 413 -14.11 -2.51 -21.75
N VAL A 414 -15.43 -2.47 -21.61
CA VAL A 414 -16.13 -1.48 -20.79
C VAL A 414 -15.76 -1.64 -19.32
N LEU A 415 -15.80 -2.86 -18.77
CA LEU A 415 -15.51 -3.12 -17.35
C LEU A 415 -14.05 -2.85 -16.97
N LEU A 416 -13.12 -3.09 -17.91
CA LEU A 416 -11.72 -2.69 -17.74
C LEU A 416 -11.54 -1.18 -17.84
N LYS A 417 -12.24 -0.52 -18.76
CA LYS A 417 -12.20 0.94 -18.95
C LYS A 417 -12.80 1.67 -17.74
N THR A 418 -13.84 1.12 -17.13
CA THR A 418 -14.45 1.63 -15.90
C THR A 418 -13.73 1.16 -14.63
N LYS A 419 -12.67 0.32 -14.75
CA LYS A 419 -11.90 -0.24 -13.62
C LYS A 419 -12.74 -0.99 -12.57
N GLN A 420 -13.97 -1.36 -12.92
CA GLN A 420 -14.80 -2.27 -12.15
C GLN A 420 -14.23 -3.68 -12.16
N VAL A 421 -13.41 -4.00 -13.16
CA VAL A 421 -12.51 -5.15 -13.15
C VAL A 421 -11.08 -4.64 -13.27
N SER A 422 -10.20 -5.04 -12.35
CA SER A 422 -8.77 -4.78 -12.46
C SER A 422 -8.00 -6.10 -12.60
N PHE A 423 -6.95 -6.06 -13.42
CA PHE A 423 -6.10 -7.20 -13.71
C PHE A 423 -4.65 -6.72 -13.73
N ILE A 424 -3.75 -7.48 -13.11
CA ILE A 424 -2.30 -7.31 -13.26
C ILE A 424 -1.64 -8.69 -13.21
N GLY A 425 -0.57 -8.86 -13.98
CA GLY A 425 0.22 -10.08 -13.97
C GLY A 425 1.70 -9.79 -13.78
N PHE A 426 2.41 -10.72 -13.15
CA PHE A 426 3.85 -10.71 -12.95
C PHE A 426 4.43 -12.07 -13.33
N TYR A 427 5.69 -12.11 -13.72
CA TYR A 427 6.42 -13.33 -13.97
C TYR A 427 7.76 -13.30 -13.23
N ALA A 428 7.93 -14.28 -12.36
CA ALA A 428 9.15 -14.51 -11.60
C ALA A 428 10.00 -15.57 -12.34
N PRO A 429 11.06 -15.20 -13.09
CA PRO A 429 11.87 -16.14 -13.85
C PRO A 429 12.62 -17.15 -12.98
N GLU A 430 13.00 -16.78 -11.76
CA GLU A 430 13.76 -17.64 -10.84
C GLU A 430 12.92 -18.84 -10.40
N THR A 431 11.68 -18.58 -9.97
CA THR A 431 10.71 -19.60 -9.55
C THR A 431 9.94 -20.20 -10.72
N LYS A 432 9.99 -19.55 -11.90
CA LYS A 432 9.19 -19.85 -13.10
C LYS A 432 7.69 -19.82 -12.82
N THR A 433 7.28 -18.84 -12.04
CA THR A 433 5.88 -18.65 -11.66
C THR A 433 5.34 -17.40 -12.31
N ALA A 434 4.18 -17.53 -12.97
CA ALA A 434 3.38 -16.38 -13.35
C ALA A 434 2.32 -16.13 -12.27
N HIS A 435 2.25 -14.90 -11.78
CA HIS A 435 1.32 -14.47 -10.76
C HIS A 435 0.29 -13.56 -11.41
N PHE A 436 -0.99 -13.82 -11.21
CA PHE A 436 -2.05 -12.95 -11.67
C PHE A 436 -2.92 -12.52 -10.51
N TYR A 437 -3.28 -11.26 -10.56
CA TYR A 437 -4.24 -10.69 -9.64
C TYR A 437 -5.42 -10.14 -10.42
N VAL A 438 -6.63 -10.55 -10.02
CA VAL A 438 -7.87 -10.10 -10.62
C VAL A 438 -8.81 -9.59 -9.54
N ALA A 439 -9.26 -8.35 -9.65
CA ALA A 439 -10.30 -7.81 -8.79
C ALA A 439 -11.60 -7.68 -9.58
N ASN A 440 -12.66 -8.37 -9.17
CA ASN A 440 -14.01 -8.18 -9.69
C ASN A 440 -14.82 -7.35 -8.71
N LYS A 441 -15.02 -6.06 -9.02
CA LYS A 441 -15.83 -5.15 -8.21
C LYS A 441 -17.28 -5.07 -8.68
N THR A 442 -17.66 -5.86 -9.68
CA THR A 442 -19.03 -5.85 -10.21
C THR A 442 -19.96 -6.67 -9.32
N ASN A 443 -21.27 -6.49 -9.53
CA ASN A 443 -22.31 -7.33 -8.91
C ASN A 443 -22.56 -8.63 -9.68
N ALA A 444 -21.80 -8.92 -10.74
CA ALA A 444 -21.93 -10.12 -11.54
C ALA A 444 -20.65 -10.97 -11.47
N PRO A 445 -20.76 -12.30 -11.51
CA PRO A 445 -19.58 -13.13 -11.74
C PRO A 445 -19.02 -12.87 -13.14
N LEU A 446 -17.70 -13.01 -13.29
CA LEU A 446 -17.00 -12.98 -14.57
C LEU A 446 -16.56 -14.40 -14.91
N ARG A 447 -16.75 -14.82 -16.16
CA ARG A 447 -16.16 -16.07 -16.65
C ARG A 447 -14.76 -15.74 -17.17
N LEU A 448 -13.69 -16.35 -16.65
CA LEU A 448 -12.36 -16.31 -17.26
C LEU A 448 -12.29 -17.45 -18.28
N ASP A 449 -12.38 -17.09 -19.56
CA ASP A 449 -12.36 -18.06 -20.66
C ASP A 449 -10.95 -18.60 -20.90
N MET A 450 -9.94 -17.72 -20.82
CA MET A 450 -8.58 -18.09 -21.18
C MET A 450 -7.52 -17.10 -20.69
N ILE A 451 -6.36 -17.61 -20.30
CA ILE A 451 -5.11 -16.85 -20.23
C ILE A 451 -4.17 -17.41 -21.30
N ASN A 452 -3.94 -16.64 -22.36
CA ASN A 452 -3.02 -16.99 -23.43
C ASN A 452 -1.63 -16.40 -23.15
N PHE A 453 -0.58 -17.19 -23.26
CA PHE A 453 0.79 -16.72 -23.11
C PHE A 453 1.48 -16.69 -24.47
N ARG A 454 1.94 -15.51 -24.88
CA ARG A 454 2.73 -15.28 -26.08
C ARG A 454 4.18 -14.98 -25.69
N GLY A 455 5.14 -15.56 -26.41
CA GLY A 455 6.57 -15.25 -26.27
C GLY A 455 7.47 -16.47 -26.09
N LYS A 456 8.79 -16.25 -25.88
CA LYS A 456 9.85 -17.28 -25.81
C LYS A 456 9.82 -18.20 -24.58
N LEU A 457 8.66 -18.64 -24.12
CA LEU A 457 8.56 -19.78 -23.22
C LEU A 457 8.51 -21.07 -24.05
N LYS A 458 9.67 -21.55 -24.49
CA LYS A 458 9.79 -22.88 -25.10
C LYS A 458 9.70 -23.94 -24.01
N TYR A 459 8.50 -24.43 -23.71
CA TYR A 459 8.30 -25.57 -22.81
C TYR A 459 7.76 -26.78 -23.57
N ARG A 460 8.24 -27.97 -23.19
CA ARG A 460 7.84 -29.27 -23.75
C ARG A 460 7.17 -30.18 -22.70
N SER A 461 6.76 -29.63 -21.56
CA SER A 461 6.11 -30.40 -20.49
C SER A 461 4.59 -30.41 -20.66
N ARG A 462 3.99 -31.55 -20.32
CA ARG A 462 2.54 -31.78 -20.28
C ARG A 462 1.93 -31.50 -18.90
N LYS A 463 2.71 -30.97 -17.94
CA LYS A 463 2.29 -30.83 -16.53
C LYS A 463 2.70 -29.47 -15.95
N GLY A 464 1.76 -28.53 -15.91
CA GLY A 464 1.83 -27.32 -15.06
C GLY A 464 1.08 -27.52 -13.74
N ARG A 465 1.32 -26.65 -12.75
CA ARG A 465 0.49 -26.55 -11.53
C ARG A 465 -0.09 -25.15 -11.47
N ILE A 466 -1.39 -25.04 -11.22
CA ILE A 466 -2.03 -23.77 -10.89
C ILE A 466 -2.50 -23.84 -9.46
N ASP A 467 -2.11 -22.84 -8.68
CA ASP A 467 -2.63 -22.61 -7.34
C ASP A 467 -3.50 -21.35 -7.40
N VAL A 468 -4.73 -21.45 -6.91
CA VAL A 468 -5.67 -20.31 -6.87
C VAL A 468 -5.99 -20.01 -5.42
N THR A 469 -5.76 -18.77 -5.04
CA THR A 469 -6.14 -18.19 -3.76
C THR A 469 -7.24 -17.17 -4.02
N ILE A 470 -8.32 -17.26 -3.25
CA ILE A 470 -9.50 -16.44 -3.45
C ILE A 470 -9.84 -15.73 -2.14
N LEU A 471 -10.05 -14.42 -2.22
CA LEU A 471 -10.70 -13.65 -1.19
C LEU A 471 -12.05 -13.17 -1.74
N THR A 472 -13.13 -13.58 -1.08
CA THR A 472 -14.50 -13.20 -1.44
C THR A 472 -15.22 -12.62 -0.24
N ALA A 473 -16.22 -11.77 -0.49
CA ALA A 473 -17.15 -11.31 0.52
C ALA A 473 -18.56 -11.25 -0.06
N GLN A 474 -19.57 -11.39 0.79
CA GLN A 474 -20.96 -11.15 0.38
C GLN A 474 -21.16 -9.69 -0.03
N GLU A 475 -20.53 -8.78 0.70
CA GLU A 475 -20.65 -7.33 0.54
C GLU A 475 -19.31 -6.62 0.71
N PHE A 476 -19.11 -5.49 0.02
CA PHE A 476 -17.88 -4.69 0.12
C PHE A 476 -17.61 -4.15 1.52
N TRP A 477 -18.67 -3.94 2.29
CA TRP A 477 -18.61 -3.46 3.66
C TRP A 477 -18.46 -4.53 4.70
N SER A 478 -18.48 -5.80 4.28
CA SER A 478 -18.25 -6.89 5.20
C SER A 478 -16.87 -6.71 5.81
N SER A 479 -16.87 -6.50 7.13
CA SER A 479 -15.67 -6.65 7.93
C SER A 479 -15.36 -8.13 8.16
N MET A 480 -16.39 -8.99 8.07
CA MET A 480 -16.32 -10.44 8.07
C MET A 480 -16.11 -10.96 6.64
N GLY A 481 -15.00 -10.58 6.03
CA GLY A 481 -14.58 -11.04 4.70
C GLY A 481 -13.58 -12.19 4.84
N VAL A 482 -14.10 -13.39 5.11
CA VAL A 482 -13.54 -14.71 4.76
C VAL A 482 -12.03 -14.93 5.01
N SER A 483 -11.73 -15.55 6.15
CA SER A 483 -10.43 -16.16 6.49
C SER A 483 -10.19 -17.55 5.86
N ARG A 484 -10.94 -17.90 4.80
CA ARG A 484 -10.66 -19.11 4.04
C ARG A 484 -9.89 -18.74 2.78
N LEU A 485 -8.57 -18.89 2.89
CA LEU A 485 -7.79 -19.46 1.79
C LEU A 485 -8.40 -20.82 1.48
N THR A 486 -9.38 -20.89 0.60
CA THR A 486 -9.72 -22.16 -0.02
C THR A 486 -8.57 -22.48 -0.96
N ASN A 487 -7.60 -23.27 -0.50
CA ASN A 487 -6.84 -24.13 -1.42
C ASN A 487 -7.87 -25.12 -1.96
N ASP A 488 -8.61 -24.68 -2.97
CA ASP A 488 -9.60 -25.53 -3.59
C ASP A 488 -8.82 -26.41 -4.57
N ASP A 489 -8.22 -27.47 -4.01
CA ASP A 489 -7.48 -28.50 -4.75
C ASP A 489 -8.34 -29.16 -5.86
N ASN A 490 -9.64 -28.83 -5.93
CA ASN A 490 -10.65 -29.41 -6.80
C ASN A 490 -11.32 -28.42 -7.78
N ILE A 491 -10.93 -27.14 -7.89
CA ILE A 491 -11.50 -26.27 -8.96
C ILE A 491 -11.03 -26.74 -10.34
N TYR A 492 -9.88 -27.43 -10.41
CA TYR A 492 -9.39 -28.04 -11.63
C TYR A 492 -9.56 -29.56 -11.56
N ASP A 493 -10.68 -30.04 -12.08
CA ASP A 493 -10.74 -31.41 -12.59
C ASP A 493 -9.73 -31.49 -13.76
N ARG A 494 -8.52 -31.97 -13.46
CA ARG A 494 -7.53 -32.52 -14.40
C ARG A 494 -7.35 -31.72 -15.70
N SER A 495 -7.39 -30.40 -15.66
CA SER A 495 -7.13 -29.57 -16.84
C SER A 495 -5.61 -29.53 -17.05
N GLU A 496 -5.11 -30.50 -17.81
CA GLU A 496 -3.74 -30.54 -18.26
C GLU A 496 -3.44 -29.25 -19.05
N PHE A 497 -2.42 -28.50 -18.60
CA PHE A 497 -1.84 -27.43 -19.41
C PHE A 497 -0.98 -28.07 -20.50
N TYR A 498 -1.40 -27.89 -21.75
CA TYR A 498 -0.68 -28.32 -22.94
C TYR A 498 0.08 -27.12 -23.50
N LEU A 499 1.40 -27.09 -23.30
CA LEU A 499 2.29 -26.18 -24.02
C LEU A 499 2.85 -26.93 -25.23
N GLN A 500 2.19 -26.83 -26.39
CA GLN A 500 2.80 -27.13 -27.70
C GLN A 500 3.06 -25.81 -28.45
N GLU A 501 3.88 -25.87 -29.49
CA GLU A 501 4.46 -24.73 -30.24
C GLU A 501 3.47 -23.72 -30.87
N ARG A 502 2.15 -23.83 -30.61
CA ARG A 502 1.14 -22.82 -30.92
C ARG A 502 0.19 -22.72 -29.73
N ASP A 503 0.14 -21.51 -29.16
CA ASP A 503 -0.80 -20.92 -28.21
C ASP A 503 -1.84 -21.83 -27.51
N TYR A 504 -2.02 -21.59 -26.21
CA TYR A 504 -3.13 -21.91 -25.29
C TYR A 504 -2.99 -23.07 -24.26
N THR A 505 -3.48 -22.80 -23.03
CA THR A 505 -4.36 -23.76 -22.34
C THR A 505 -5.37 -23.10 -21.38
N GLN A 506 -6.58 -23.66 -21.33
CA GLN A 506 -7.83 -23.15 -20.73
C GLN A 506 -8.08 -23.62 -19.29
N PRO A 507 -8.68 -22.76 -18.44
CA PRO A 507 -9.72 -23.17 -17.50
C PRO A 507 -11.05 -23.29 -18.26
N LYS A 508 -11.65 -24.49 -18.38
CA LYS A 508 -13.06 -24.56 -18.85
C LYS A 508 -13.96 -24.06 -17.71
N ASN A 509 -14.69 -22.97 -17.97
CA ASN A 509 -15.70 -22.42 -17.06
C ASN A 509 -15.17 -21.90 -15.71
N PHE A 510 -13.97 -21.30 -15.66
CA PHE A 510 -13.54 -20.64 -14.42
C PHE A 510 -14.37 -19.39 -14.18
N VAL A 511 -15.06 -19.35 -13.04
CA VAL A 511 -15.92 -18.23 -12.66
C VAL A 511 -15.26 -17.47 -11.52
N ILE A 512 -15.02 -16.18 -11.74
CA ILE A 512 -14.62 -15.19 -10.75
C ILE A 512 -15.92 -14.56 -10.20
N PRO A 513 -16.38 -14.89 -8.98
CA PRO A 513 -17.55 -14.31 -8.33
C PRO A 513 -17.53 -12.78 -8.37
N SER A 514 -18.71 -12.19 -8.27
CA SER A 514 -18.86 -10.78 -7.96
C SER A 514 -18.16 -10.42 -6.65
N LYS A 515 -17.72 -9.16 -6.51
CA LYS A 515 -17.11 -8.63 -5.28
C LYS A 515 -16.01 -9.54 -4.75
N SER A 516 -15.03 -9.85 -5.60
CA SER A 516 -13.98 -10.83 -5.33
C SER A 516 -12.58 -10.37 -5.75
N LEU A 517 -11.57 -10.92 -5.08
CA LEU A 517 -10.15 -10.69 -5.29
C LEU A 517 -9.52 -12.06 -5.48
N TYR A 518 -8.92 -12.26 -6.64
CA TYR A 518 -8.39 -13.53 -7.09
C TYR A 518 -6.89 -13.41 -7.25
N TYR A 519 -6.18 -14.30 -6.58
CA TYR A 519 -4.79 -14.58 -6.82
C TYR A 519 -4.67 -15.91 -7.55
N ILE A 520 -4.02 -15.91 -8.70
CA ILE A 520 -3.74 -17.11 -9.49
C ILE A 520 -2.22 -17.21 -9.63
N GLU A 521 -1.63 -18.27 -9.09
CA GLU A 521 -0.24 -18.67 -9.33
C GLU A 521 -0.23 -19.78 -10.37
N VAL A 522 0.61 -19.61 -11.39
CA VAL A 522 0.82 -20.60 -12.44
C VAL A 522 2.29 -20.99 -12.40
N LEU A 523 2.58 -22.16 -11.81
CA LEU A 523 3.91 -22.74 -11.81
C LEU A 523 4.17 -23.42 -13.16
N ILE A 524 5.17 -22.92 -13.86
CA ILE A 524 5.52 -23.38 -15.20
C ILE A 524 6.66 -24.41 -15.07
N ARG A 525 6.31 -25.70 -14.96
CA ARG A 525 7.29 -26.80 -14.84
C ARG A 525 7.82 -27.26 -16.20
N ARG A 526 9.10 -27.64 -16.22
CA ARG A 526 9.82 -28.18 -17.39
C ARG A 526 9.37 -29.57 -17.80
#